data_AF-A0A956T3M0-F1
#
_entry.id   AF-A0A956T3M0-F1
#
_cell.length_a   1.000
_cell.length_b   1.000
_cell.length_c   1.000
_cell.angle_alpha   90.00
_cell.angle_beta   90.00
_cell.angle_gamma   90.00
#
_symmetry.space_group_name_H-M   'P 1'
#
loop_
_entity.id
_entity.type
_entity.pdbx_description
1 polymer ?
#
loop_
_entity_poly.entity_id
_entity_poly.type
_entity_poly.pdbx_seq_one_letter_code
_entity_poly.pdbx_strand_id
1 'polypeptide(L)'
;LDPQHTQGLETRWRLYIKLEENEAAKDDLFYLMDLYEREKQIVACQKIANQAVELFPQDERALLKMCFLQARLGAPNHLAAYGRKLLELCHQQGLHERANSYRRWLLRQNLTLDDRFEFEVS
;
A
#
# COMPACT_ATOMS: atom_id res chain seq x y z
N LEU A 1 -7.81 -5.06 -20.77
CA LEU A 1 -8.09 -6.13 -19.78
C LEU A 1 -8.91 -7.26 -20.39
N ASP A 2 -8.52 -8.52 -20.16
CA ASP A 2 -9.46 -9.63 -20.25
C ASP A 2 -10.37 -9.59 -18.99
N PRO A 3 -11.67 -9.30 -19.15
CA PRO A 3 -12.59 -9.24 -18.03
C PRO A 3 -12.71 -10.57 -17.29
N GLN A 4 -12.58 -11.71 -17.99
CA GLN A 4 -12.72 -13.04 -17.39
C GLN A 4 -11.57 -13.35 -16.45
N HIS A 5 -10.35 -12.99 -16.84
CA HIS A 5 -9.16 -13.19 -15.99
C HIS A 5 -9.22 -12.35 -14.71
N THR A 6 -9.58 -11.08 -14.84
CA THR A 6 -9.69 -10.15 -13.70
C THR A 6 -10.81 -10.56 -12.75
N GLN A 7 -11.97 -10.96 -13.30
CA GLN A 7 -13.10 -11.45 -12.51
C GLN A 7 -12.78 -12.77 -11.80
N GLY A 8 -12.01 -13.67 -12.44
CA GLY A 8 -11.52 -14.90 -11.82
C GLY A 8 -10.61 -14.62 -10.62
N LEU A 9 -9.68 -13.67 -10.76
CA LEU A 9 -8.83 -13.20 -9.67
C LEU A 9 -9.63 -12.58 -8.52
N GLU A 10 -10.54 -11.65 -8.81
CA GLU A 10 -11.41 -11.06 -7.78
C GLU A 10 -12.24 -12.11 -7.05
N THR A 11 -12.74 -13.11 -7.77
CA THR A 11 -13.56 -14.19 -7.19
C THR A 11 -12.72 -15.06 -6.26
N ARG A 12 -11.52 -15.48 -6.69
CA ARG A 12 -10.58 -16.24 -5.86
C ARG A 12 -10.20 -15.47 -4.60
N TRP A 13 -9.86 -14.19 -4.76
CA TRP A 13 -9.56 -13.30 -3.64
C TRP A 13 -10.70 -13.22 -2.62
N ARG A 14 -11.94 -13.01 -3.06
CA ARG A 14 -13.12 -12.97 -2.18
C ARG A 14 -13.36 -14.28 -1.43
N LEU A 15 -12.97 -15.42 -2.01
CA LEU A 15 -13.04 -16.71 -1.34
C LEU A 15 -11.97 -16.82 -0.26
N TYR A 16 -10.74 -16.37 -0.53
CA TYR A 16 -9.67 -16.40 0.46
C TYR A 16 -9.92 -15.51 1.68
N ILE A 17 -10.53 -14.33 1.51
CA ILE A 17 -10.96 -13.49 2.64
C ILE A 17 -11.83 -14.27 3.62
N LYS A 18 -12.71 -15.16 3.12
CA LYS A 18 -13.60 -15.96 3.96
C LYS A 18 -12.90 -17.12 4.67
N LEU A 19 -11.71 -17.49 4.22
CA LEU A 19 -10.97 -18.67 4.69
C LEU A 19 -9.79 -18.29 5.58
N GLU A 20 -9.61 -17.01 5.88
CA GLU A 20 -8.64 -16.41 6.83
C GLU A 20 -7.15 -16.76 6.67
N GLU A 21 -6.72 -17.59 5.72
CA GLU A 21 -5.29 -17.84 5.49
C GLU A 21 -4.98 -18.19 4.02
N ASN A 22 -4.15 -17.36 3.35
CA ASN A 22 -3.26 -17.84 2.28
C ASN A 22 -2.23 -16.77 1.84
N GLU A 23 -0.94 -17.10 1.81
CA GLU A 23 0.09 -16.30 1.13
C GLU A 23 -0.20 -16.13 -0.37
N ALA A 24 -0.80 -17.15 -1.02
CA ALA A 24 -1.21 -17.04 -2.43
C ALA A 24 -2.30 -15.99 -2.65
N ALA A 25 -3.17 -15.76 -1.66
CA ALA A 25 -4.22 -14.75 -1.75
C ALA A 25 -3.65 -13.34 -1.70
N LYS A 26 -2.57 -13.17 -0.93
CA LYS A 26 -1.83 -11.91 -0.81
C LYS A 26 -1.12 -11.56 -2.13
N ASP A 27 -0.50 -12.54 -2.79
CA ASP A 27 0.10 -12.34 -4.11
C ASP A 27 -0.94 -12.01 -5.20
N ASP A 28 -2.08 -12.73 -5.22
CA ASP A 28 -3.19 -12.43 -6.13
C ASP A 28 -3.73 -11.00 -5.92
N LEU A 29 -3.79 -10.53 -4.66
CA LEU A 29 -4.18 -9.17 -4.32
C LEU A 29 -3.20 -8.13 -4.87
N PHE A 30 -1.89 -8.33 -4.69
CA PHE A 30 -0.89 -7.39 -5.23
C PHE A 30 -0.88 -7.38 -6.75
N TYR A 31 -1.07 -8.55 -7.38
CA TYR A 31 -1.22 -8.64 -8.83
C TYR A 31 -2.44 -7.87 -9.34
N LEU A 32 -3.59 -7.96 -8.65
CA LEU A 32 -4.77 -7.16 -8.97
C LEU A 32 -4.49 -5.65 -8.86
N MET A 33 -3.76 -5.22 -7.84
CA MET A 33 -3.37 -3.81 -7.69
C MET A 33 -2.49 -3.34 -8.86
N ASP A 34 -1.45 -4.09 -9.22
CA ASP A 34 -0.58 -3.78 -10.36
C ASP A 34 -1.36 -3.68 -11.67
N LEU A 35 -2.31 -4.60 -11.87
CA LEU A 35 -3.18 -4.62 -13.04
C LEU A 35 -4.08 -3.39 -13.10
N TYR A 36 -4.75 -3.03 -12.01
CA TYR A 36 -5.59 -1.83 -11.96
C TYR A 36 -4.77 -0.54 -12.11
N GLU A 37 -3.56 -0.46 -11.54
CA GLU A 37 -2.66 0.67 -11.74
C GLU A 37 -2.29 0.83 -13.22
N ARG A 38 -1.87 -0.26 -13.88
CA ARG A 38 -1.50 -0.28 -15.31
C ARG A 38 -2.65 0.21 -16.20
N GLU A 39 -3.86 -0.19 -15.86
CA GLU A 39 -5.07 0.12 -16.62
C GLU A 39 -5.73 1.44 -16.16
N LYS A 40 -5.06 2.20 -15.28
CA LYS A 40 -5.52 3.50 -14.73
C LYS A 40 -6.87 3.42 -14.00
N GLN A 41 -7.23 2.25 -13.49
CA GLN A 41 -8.42 2.03 -12.66
C GLN A 41 -8.13 2.38 -11.20
N ILE A 42 -7.89 3.66 -10.93
CA ILE A 42 -7.39 4.13 -9.64
C ILE A 42 -8.38 3.83 -8.49
N VAL A 43 -9.69 3.94 -8.72
CA VAL A 43 -10.72 3.65 -7.71
C VAL A 43 -10.73 2.17 -7.32
N ALA A 44 -10.63 1.26 -8.31
CA ALA A 44 -10.56 -0.17 -8.06
C ALA A 44 -9.26 -0.53 -7.33
N CYS A 45 -8.14 0.04 -7.77
CA CYS A 45 -6.86 -0.10 -7.10
C CYS A 45 -6.92 0.36 -5.63
N GLN A 46 -7.57 1.50 -5.36
CA GLN A 46 -7.72 2.00 -3.99
C GLN A 46 -8.52 1.08 -3.10
N LYS A 47 -9.61 0.52 -3.64
CA LYS A 47 -10.42 -0.46 -2.91
C LYS A 47 -9.58 -1.68 -2.51
N ILE A 48 -8.81 -2.24 -3.43
CA ILE A 48 -7.95 -3.40 -3.15
C ILE A 48 -6.81 -3.03 -2.21
N ALA A 49 -6.19 -1.85 -2.39
CA ALA A 49 -5.14 -1.35 -1.50
C ALA A 49 -5.62 -1.22 -0.05
N ASN A 50 -6.83 -0.71 0.16
CA ASN A 50 -7.40 -0.57 1.51
C ASN A 50 -7.59 -1.95 2.16
N GLN A 51 -8.15 -2.91 1.41
CA GLN A 51 -8.30 -4.29 1.89
C GLN A 51 -6.96 -4.93 2.25
N ALA A 52 -5.92 -4.69 1.44
CA ALA A 52 -4.58 -5.19 1.69
C ALA A 52 -4.02 -4.70 3.03
N VAL A 53 -4.18 -3.40 3.33
CA VAL A 53 -3.67 -2.80 4.57
C VAL A 53 -4.50 -3.23 5.78
N GLU A 54 -5.81 -3.44 5.62
CA GLU A 54 -6.67 -3.94 6.70
C GLU A 54 -6.34 -5.39 7.07
N LEU A 55 -6.11 -6.25 6.08
CA LEU A 55 -5.84 -7.67 6.30
C LEU A 55 -4.37 -7.93 6.65
N PHE A 56 -3.45 -7.14 6.10
CA PHE A 56 -2.00 -7.29 6.28
C PHE A 56 -1.37 -5.99 6.78
N PRO A 57 -1.74 -5.50 7.99
CA PRO A 57 -1.27 -4.22 8.49
C PRO A 57 0.25 -4.18 8.75
N GLN A 58 0.87 -5.34 8.94
CA GLN A 58 2.32 -5.50 9.13
C GLN A 58 3.06 -5.88 7.85
N ASP A 59 2.42 -5.79 6.69
CA ASP A 59 3.05 -6.03 5.40
C ASP A 59 3.60 -4.73 4.79
N GLU A 60 4.91 -4.73 4.55
CA GLU A 60 5.62 -3.59 3.98
C GLU A 60 5.10 -3.24 2.57
N ARG A 61 4.80 -4.24 1.74
CA ARG A 61 4.30 -4.03 0.36
C ARG A 61 2.92 -3.37 0.36
N ALA A 62 2.02 -3.79 1.24
CA ALA A 62 0.68 -3.19 1.37
C ALA A 62 0.77 -1.71 1.73
N LEU A 63 1.57 -1.37 2.74
CA LEU A 63 1.77 0.02 3.16
C LEU A 63 2.48 0.86 2.08
N LEU A 64 3.49 0.29 1.41
CA LEU A 64 4.22 0.96 0.34
C LEU A 64 3.31 1.26 -0.87
N LYS A 65 2.52 0.27 -1.31
CA LYS A 65 1.54 0.44 -2.38
C LYS A 65 0.52 1.53 -2.04
N MET A 66 0.02 1.54 -0.81
CA MET A 66 -0.88 2.58 -0.35
C MET A 66 -0.23 3.97 -0.41
N CYS A 67 1.03 4.10 0.02
CA CYS A 67 1.76 5.37 -0.08
C CYS A 67 1.87 5.85 -1.53
N PHE A 68 2.25 4.99 -2.48
CA PHE A 68 2.30 5.35 -3.90
C PHE A 68 0.94 5.82 -4.43
N LEU A 69 -0.12 5.13 -4.04
CA LEU A 69 -1.47 5.48 -4.45
C LEU A 69 -1.92 6.84 -3.89
N GLN A 70 -1.68 7.10 -2.60
CA GLN A 70 -2.05 8.39 -1.98
C GLN A 70 -1.26 9.56 -2.57
N ALA A 71 0.02 9.36 -2.90
CA ALA A 71 0.82 10.35 -3.62
C ALA A 71 0.22 10.66 -5.00
N ARG A 72 -0.22 9.64 -5.75
CA ARG A 72 -0.86 9.80 -7.05
C ARG A 72 -2.23 10.48 -6.97
N LEU A 73 -2.98 10.23 -5.90
CA LEU A 73 -4.27 10.85 -5.62
C LEU A 73 -4.16 12.30 -5.12
N GLY A 74 -2.95 12.79 -4.81
CA GLY A 74 -2.76 14.12 -4.22
C GLY A 74 -3.37 14.22 -2.82
N ALA A 75 -3.28 13.16 -2.03
CA ALA A 75 -3.87 13.04 -0.70
C ALA A 75 -2.77 13.09 0.40
N PRO A 76 -2.17 14.26 0.67
CA PRO A 76 -0.98 14.37 1.53
C PRO A 76 -1.23 13.88 2.96
N ASN A 77 -2.39 14.16 3.54
CA ASN A 77 -2.71 13.69 4.91
C ASN A 77 -2.76 12.15 5.00
N HIS A 78 -3.31 11.49 3.99
CA HIS A 78 -3.35 10.03 3.94
C HIS A 78 -1.96 9.46 3.66
N LEU A 79 -1.21 10.07 2.72
CA LEU A 79 0.19 9.71 2.46
C LEU A 79 1.03 9.78 3.74
N ALA A 80 0.89 10.84 4.51
CA ALA A 80 1.58 11.02 5.79
C ALA A 80 1.24 9.92 6.78
N ALA A 81 -0.04 9.59 6.93
CA ALA A 81 -0.51 8.58 7.86
C ALA A 81 0.05 7.19 7.52
N TYR A 82 -0.03 6.76 6.26
CA TYR A 82 0.50 5.47 5.83
C TYR A 82 2.03 5.46 5.77
N GLY A 83 2.66 6.59 5.42
CA GLY A 83 4.11 6.75 5.45
C GLY A 83 4.68 6.58 6.85
N ARG A 84 4.01 7.11 7.89
CA ARG A 84 4.42 6.88 9.28
C ARG A 84 4.34 5.40 9.66
N LYS A 85 3.24 4.72 9.34
CA LYS A 85 3.09 3.28 9.57
C LYS A 85 4.19 2.46 8.88
N LEU A 86 4.51 2.79 7.63
CA LEU A 86 5.56 2.10 6.86
C LEU A 86 6.94 2.26 7.51
N LEU A 87 7.27 3.48 7.94
CA LEU A 87 8.55 3.76 8.60
C LEU A 87 8.64 3.07 9.95
N GLU A 88 7.59 3.16 10.76
CA GLU A 88 7.50 2.48 12.06
C GLU A 88 7.67 0.97 11.91
N LEU A 89 6.96 0.35 10.95
CA LEU A 89 7.10 -1.07 10.64
C LEU A 89 8.54 -1.44 10.28
N CYS A 90 9.17 -0.66 9.40
CA CYS A 90 10.56 -0.90 9.01
C CYS A 90 11.50 -0.78 10.22
N HIS A 91 11.28 0.17 11.13
CA HIS A 91 12.06 0.29 12.36
C HIS A 91 11.88 -0.92 13.29
N GLN A 92 10.63 -1.35 13.51
CA GLN A 92 10.31 -2.53 14.33
C GLN A 92 10.95 -3.81 13.79
N GLN A 93 11.08 -3.93 12.46
CA GLN A 93 11.71 -5.07 11.79
C GLN A 93 13.24 -4.93 11.63
N GLY A 94 13.86 -3.85 12.12
CA GLY A 94 15.30 -3.60 11.96
C GLY A 94 15.73 -3.23 10.53
N LEU A 95 14.78 -2.87 9.65
CA LEU A 95 14.99 -2.53 8.24
C LEU A 95 15.35 -1.04 8.05
N HIS A 96 16.37 -0.57 8.77
CA HIS A 96 16.71 0.86 8.87
C HIS A 96 17.05 1.50 7.51
N GLU A 97 17.76 0.80 6.62
CA GLU A 97 18.09 1.30 5.28
C GLU A 97 16.87 1.49 4.39
N ARG A 98 15.87 0.61 4.52
CA ARG A 98 14.58 0.75 3.81
C ARG A 98 13.79 1.92 4.37
N ALA A 99 13.70 2.05 5.70
CA ALA A 99 13.08 3.19 6.36
C ALA A 99 13.69 4.52 5.88
N ASN A 100 15.02 4.62 5.84
CA ASN A 100 15.71 5.81 5.34
C ASN A 100 15.39 6.10 3.86
N SER A 101 15.29 5.07 3.03
CA SER A 101 14.94 5.22 1.62
C SER A 101 13.49 5.66 1.42
N TYR A 102 12.54 5.08 2.15
CA TYR A 102 11.14 5.50 2.13
C TYR A 102 10.96 6.91 2.68
N ARG A 103 11.65 7.27 3.75
CA ARG A 103 11.63 8.63 4.30
C ARG A 103 12.08 9.65 3.25
N ARG A 104 13.19 9.39 2.57
CA ARG A 104 13.67 10.27 1.47
C ARG A 104 12.67 10.36 0.33
N TRP A 105 12.01 9.26 -0.03
CA TRP A 105 10.98 9.27 -1.07
C TRP A 105 9.74 10.08 -0.65
N LEU A 106 9.25 9.89 0.58
CA LEU A 106 8.12 10.61 1.16
C LEU A 106 8.37 12.12 1.18
N LEU A 107 9.56 12.55 1.61
CA LEU A 107 9.98 13.96 1.62
C LEU A 107 10.01 14.58 0.21
N ARG A 108 10.17 13.77 -0.84
CA ARG A 108 10.13 14.25 -2.24
C ARG A 108 8.72 14.35 -2.81
N GLN A 109 7.71 13.74 -2.19
CA GLN A 109 6.32 13.80 -2.66
C GLN A 109 5.63 15.14 -2.32
N ASN A 110 6.41 16.16 -1.96
CA ASN A 110 6.02 17.41 -1.31
C ASN A 110 5.13 18.35 -2.17
N LEU A 111 3.87 17.98 -2.35
CA LEU A 111 2.76 18.91 -2.56
C LEU A 111 1.93 18.91 -1.27
N THR A 112 2.20 19.91 -0.41
CA THR A 112 1.50 20.28 0.84
C THR A 112 1.53 19.30 2.01
N LEU A 113 2.66 18.64 2.27
CA LEU A 113 2.93 18.10 3.61
C LEU A 113 3.49 19.22 4.48
N ASP A 114 2.60 19.87 5.24
CA ASP A 114 2.94 20.81 6.32
C ASP A 114 4.10 20.22 7.15
N ASP A 115 5.08 21.07 7.48
CA ASP A 115 6.46 20.77 7.95
C ASP A 115 6.61 19.93 9.24
N ARG A 116 5.57 19.20 9.66
CA ARG A 116 5.49 18.42 10.90
C ARG A 116 5.88 16.96 10.74
N PHE A 117 6.61 16.59 9.69
CA PHE A 117 7.22 15.27 9.56
C PHE A 117 8.53 15.18 10.38
N GLU A 118 8.51 15.74 11.59
CA GLU A 118 9.54 15.51 12.59
C GLU A 118 9.30 14.12 13.18
N PHE A 119 10.06 13.15 12.67
CA PHE A 119 10.37 11.98 13.45
C PHE A 119 11.33 12.43 14.54
N GLU A 120 10.84 12.62 15.77
CA GLU A 120 11.68 12.46 16.95
C GLU A 120 12.06 10.98 17.02
N VAL A 121 13.16 10.64 16.35
CA VAL A 121 13.84 9.35 16.56
C VAL A 121 14.56 9.52 17.90
N SER A 122 13.89 9.13 18.99
CA SER A 122 14.52 8.95 20.31
C SER A 122 15.18 7.58 20.39
#